data_AF-A0A7S0YGP1-F1
#
_entry.id   AF-A0A7S0YGP1-F1
#
_cell.length_a   1.000
_cell.length_b   1.000
_cell.length_c   1.000
_cell.angle_alpha   90.00
_cell.angle_beta   90.00
_cell.angle_gamma   90.00
#
_symmetry.space_group_name_H-M   'P 1'
#
loop_
_entity.id
_entity.type
_entity.pdbx_description
1 polymer ?
#
loop_
_entity_poly.entity_id
_entity_poly.type
_entity_poly.pdbx_seq_one_letter_code
_entity_poly.pdbx_strand_id
1 'polypeptide(L)'
;MINTDKHKNVINNIWKHRSFLLIASIPILMLLFVFLLAPSSSKSFSLASIAVSSPLPTDDLIYSVVIDVGVSASGLHVVSFINSNETGLKLVNQTSKLSRPGLNFFGKNASQAAESLNPLFEEALKIVPQHKQSSTRIAVFAASSLRLLKTLDLDPIFASLRASLGHLPFRSSSTSVSLLDGGDEASFTWLATNYLLGRFESSPCTDTVAVLHLGGESVEEAFLVSCSSDRTQSSPTPIRLSPIFLPSSSIPVPSNSPTPPPISPP
;
A
#
# COMPACT_ATOMS: atom_id res chain seq x y z
N MET A 1 -67.17 27.83 -17.33
CA MET A 1 -67.29 27.30 -15.95
C MET A 1 -65.99 26.59 -15.60
N ILE A 2 -65.14 27.22 -14.78
CA ILE A 2 -63.86 26.67 -14.34
C ILE A 2 -64.16 25.65 -13.23
N ASN A 3 -63.65 24.43 -13.36
CA ASN A 3 -63.91 23.31 -12.46
C ASN A 3 -63.29 23.54 -11.07
N THR A 4 -64.05 24.18 -10.18
CA THR A 4 -63.66 24.53 -8.81
C THR A 4 -63.56 23.34 -7.86
N ASP A 5 -64.10 22.17 -8.25
CA ASP A 5 -64.18 21.00 -7.37
C ASP A 5 -62.88 20.19 -7.37
N LYS A 6 -62.14 20.20 -8.48
CA LYS A 6 -60.83 19.56 -8.56
C LYS A 6 -59.80 20.26 -7.66
N HIS A 7 -59.87 21.60 -7.56
CA HIS A 7 -58.96 22.39 -6.72
C HIS A 7 -59.21 22.20 -5.21
N LYS A 8 -60.48 22.08 -4.81
CA LYS A 8 -60.86 21.83 -3.41
C LYS A 8 -60.41 20.44 -2.94
N ASN A 9 -60.48 19.43 -3.80
CA ASN A 9 -60.04 18.07 -3.48
C ASN A 9 -58.53 17.96 -3.29
N VAL A 10 -57.72 18.68 -4.08
CA VAL A 10 -56.27 18.71 -3.91
C VAL A 10 -55.88 19.35 -2.58
N ILE A 11 -56.51 20.47 -2.23
CA ILE A 11 -56.23 21.18 -0.98
C ILE A 11 -56.63 20.30 0.23
N ASN A 12 -57.81 19.67 0.21
CA ASN A 12 -58.20 18.77 1.30
C ASN A 12 -57.29 17.56 1.46
N ASN A 13 -56.73 17.03 0.36
CA ASN A 13 -55.77 15.93 0.42
C ASN A 13 -54.43 16.35 1.05
N ILE A 14 -53.97 17.57 0.77
CA ILE A 14 -52.78 18.16 1.40
C ILE A 14 -53.00 18.38 2.91
N TRP A 15 -54.17 18.88 3.30
CA TRP A 15 -54.53 19.07 4.71
C TRP A 15 -54.72 17.76 5.48
N LYS A 16 -54.98 16.64 4.80
CA LYS A 16 -55.07 15.31 5.42
C LYS A 16 -53.68 14.72 5.74
N HIS A 17 -52.66 15.06 4.95
CA HIS A 17 -51.30 14.53 5.09
C HIS A 17 -50.29 15.51 5.69
N ARG A 18 -50.72 16.73 6.09
CA ARG A 18 -49.85 17.76 6.68
C ARG A 18 -49.00 17.29 7.85
N SER A 19 -49.52 16.43 8.73
CA SER A 19 -48.76 15.87 9.85
C SER A 19 -47.68 14.90 9.38
N PHE A 20 -47.97 14.12 8.33
CA PHE A 20 -46.99 13.22 7.71
C PHE A 20 -45.90 14.00 6.97
N LEU A 21 -46.26 15.08 6.27
CA LEU A 21 -45.33 15.97 5.58
C LEU A 21 -44.39 16.71 6.54
N LEU A 22 -44.88 17.10 7.73
CA LEU A 22 -44.06 17.71 8.79
C LEU A 22 -43.07 16.70 9.41
N ILE A 23 -43.48 15.45 9.61
CA ILE A 23 -42.60 14.42 10.17
C ILE A 23 -41.52 14.01 9.17
N ALA A 24 -41.87 13.92 7.88
CA ALA A 24 -40.92 13.59 6.81
C ALA A 24 -39.91 14.72 6.53
N SER A 25 -40.22 15.98 6.84
CA SER A 25 -39.30 17.11 6.62
C SER A 25 -38.19 17.21 7.66
N ILE A 26 -38.40 16.72 8.89
CA ILE A 26 -37.42 16.73 9.98
C ILE A 26 -36.12 15.98 9.63
N PRO A 27 -36.13 14.72 9.15
CA PRO A 27 -34.88 14.02 8.79
C PRO A 27 -34.18 14.66 7.59
N ILE A 28 -34.93 15.23 6.64
CA ILE A 28 -34.38 15.94 5.48
C ILE A 28 -33.67 17.22 5.93
N LEU A 29 -34.28 17.97 6.85
CA LEU A 29 -33.69 19.19 7.41
C LEU A 29 -32.46 18.87 8.28
N MET A 30 -32.49 17.77 9.03
CA MET A 30 -31.33 17.29 9.79
C MET A 30 -30.17 16.90 8.86
N LEU A 31 -30.45 16.19 7.76
CA LEU A 31 -29.44 15.87 6.76
C LEU A 31 -28.82 17.15 6.15
N LEU A 32 -29.67 18.12 5.79
CA LEU A 32 -29.23 19.40 5.23
C LEU A 32 -28.38 20.21 6.25
N PHE A 33 -28.77 20.19 7.52
CA PHE A 33 -28.05 20.86 8.60
C PHE A 33 -26.67 20.25 8.84
N VAL A 34 -26.53 18.92 8.74
CA VAL A 34 -25.23 18.24 8.79
C VAL A 34 -24.33 18.69 7.62
N PHE A 35 -24.87 18.83 6.40
CA PHE A 35 -24.12 19.37 5.27
C PHE A 35 -23.72 20.85 5.44
N LEU A 36 -24.49 21.64 6.18
CA LEU A 36 -24.22 23.06 6.45
C LEU A 36 -23.21 23.28 7.59
N LEU A 37 -23.18 22.40 8.59
CA LEU A 37 -22.24 22.47 9.72
C LEU A 37 -20.97 21.65 9.50
N ALA A 38 -20.96 20.74 8.52
CA ALA A 38 -19.73 20.09 8.10
C ALA A 38 -18.75 21.19 7.65
N PRO A 39 -17.61 21.39 8.33
CA PRO A 39 -16.63 22.35 7.86
C PRO A 39 -16.20 21.87 6.47
N SER A 40 -16.58 22.62 5.44
CA SER A 40 -15.97 22.52 4.12
C SER A 40 -14.52 22.97 4.26
N SER A 41 -13.69 22.11 4.86
CA SER A 41 -12.25 22.13 4.62
C SER A 41 -12.04 21.55 3.22
N SER A 42 -12.57 22.27 2.24
CA SER A 42 -12.08 22.23 0.88
C SER A 42 -10.70 22.88 0.92
N LYS A 43 -9.72 22.20 1.51
CA LYS A 43 -8.37 22.31 0.99
C LYS A 43 -8.46 21.67 -0.38
N SER A 44 -8.74 22.50 -1.39
CA SER A 44 -8.62 22.10 -2.77
C SER A 44 -7.26 21.45 -2.92
N PHE A 45 -7.24 20.13 -3.11
CA PHE A 45 -6.03 19.43 -3.48
C PHE A 45 -5.70 19.98 -4.87
N SER A 46 -4.80 20.95 -4.91
CA SER A 46 -4.42 21.60 -6.15
C SER A 46 -3.66 20.58 -6.99
N LEU A 47 -4.37 19.88 -7.86
CA LEU A 47 -3.80 19.05 -8.93
C LEU A 47 -3.06 19.90 -9.98
N ALA A 48 -3.02 21.23 -9.82
CA ALA A 48 -2.39 22.17 -10.75
C ALA A 48 -0.84 22.14 -10.73
N SER A 49 -0.22 21.20 -10.01
CA SER A 49 1.24 20.99 -10.06
C SER A 49 1.66 19.73 -10.82
N ILE A 50 0.78 19.12 -11.62
CA ILE A 50 1.24 18.31 -12.75
C ILE A 50 1.48 19.26 -13.92
N ALA A 51 2.38 20.23 -13.72
CA ALA A 51 3.09 20.76 -14.86
C ALA A 51 3.84 19.57 -15.44
N VAL A 52 3.54 19.22 -16.69
CA VAL A 52 4.38 18.34 -17.49
C VAL A 52 5.72 19.05 -17.58
N SER A 53 6.58 18.76 -16.61
CA SER A 53 7.98 19.15 -16.63
C SER A 53 8.51 18.67 -17.96
N SER A 54 9.21 19.55 -18.67
CA SER A 54 10.12 19.21 -19.75
C SER A 54 10.74 17.83 -19.49
N PRO A 55 10.89 16.94 -20.51
CA PRO A 55 11.42 15.59 -20.29
C PRO A 55 12.67 15.68 -19.43
N LEU A 56 12.53 15.25 -18.18
CA LEU A 56 13.60 15.36 -17.20
C LEU A 56 14.75 14.51 -17.75
N PRO A 57 16.00 15.02 -17.75
CA PRO A 57 17.13 14.25 -18.22
C PRO A 57 17.13 12.89 -17.52
N THR A 58 16.95 11.81 -18.28
CA THR A 58 16.87 10.44 -17.77
C THR A 58 18.14 10.04 -17.01
N ASP A 59 19.24 10.75 -17.28
CA ASP A 59 20.55 10.51 -16.72
C ASP A 59 20.70 10.99 -15.27
N ASP A 60 19.80 11.81 -14.74
CA ASP A 60 19.81 12.21 -13.32
C ASP A 60 18.92 11.32 -12.43
N LEU A 61 18.18 10.39 -13.04
CA LEU A 61 17.27 9.51 -12.32
C LEU A 61 18.02 8.44 -11.52
N ILE A 62 17.59 8.26 -10.29
CA ILE A 62 18.00 7.20 -9.36
C ILE A 62 16.85 6.20 -9.29
N TYR A 63 17.12 4.94 -9.62
CA TYR A 63 16.11 3.89 -9.62
C TYR A 63 16.26 2.99 -8.38
N SER A 64 15.12 2.45 -7.93
CA SER A 64 15.06 1.35 -6.96
C SER A 64 14.00 0.35 -7.38
N VAL A 65 14.32 -0.93 -7.22
CA VAL A 65 13.44 -2.06 -7.52
C VAL A 65 13.06 -2.73 -6.20
N VAL A 66 11.77 -2.87 -5.96
CA VAL A 66 11.22 -3.58 -4.80
C VAL A 66 10.26 -4.64 -5.32
N ILE A 67 10.41 -5.87 -4.84
CA ILE A 67 9.46 -6.95 -5.10
C ILE A 67 8.82 -7.34 -3.78
N ASP A 68 7.52 -7.10 -3.66
CA ASP A 68 6.70 -7.54 -2.55
C ASP A 68 6.17 -8.95 -2.85
N VAL A 69 6.42 -9.89 -1.95
CA VAL A 69 6.10 -11.30 -2.13
C VAL A 69 5.04 -11.68 -1.10
N GLY A 70 3.83 -11.91 -1.59
CA GLY A 70 2.69 -12.27 -0.77
C GLY A 70 2.27 -13.74 -0.90
N VAL A 71 1.28 -14.11 -0.07
CA VAL A 71 0.69 -15.46 -0.05
C VAL A 71 0.08 -15.81 -1.42
N SER A 72 -0.71 -14.90 -2.01
CA SER A 72 -1.53 -15.18 -3.20
C SER A 72 -1.01 -14.57 -4.50
N ALA A 73 -0.11 -13.59 -4.42
CA ALA A 73 0.50 -12.92 -5.55
C ALA A 73 1.83 -12.27 -5.12
N SER A 74 2.67 -11.92 -6.09
CA SER A 74 3.87 -11.11 -5.88
C SER A 74 3.81 -9.86 -6.75
N GLY A 75 4.20 -8.70 -6.21
CA GLY A 75 4.20 -7.40 -6.88
C GLY A 75 5.62 -6.89 -7.13
N LEU A 76 5.89 -6.41 -8.35
CA LEU A 76 7.07 -5.61 -8.68
C LEU A 76 6.73 -4.13 -8.59
N HIS A 77 7.63 -3.36 -7.99
CA HIS A 77 7.59 -1.91 -7.94
C HIS A 77 8.95 -1.35 -8.37
N VAL A 78 8.96 -0.62 -9.48
CA VAL A 78 10.12 0.14 -9.94
C VAL A 78 9.83 1.62 -9.72
N VAL A 79 10.59 2.24 -8.83
CA VAL A 79 10.48 3.67 -8.49
C VAL A 79 11.71 4.41 -8.95
N SER A 80 11.51 5.65 -9.39
CA SER A 80 12.57 6.54 -9.84
C SER A 80 12.48 7.89 -9.14
N PHE A 81 13.64 8.41 -8.75
CA PHE A 81 13.78 9.63 -8.00
C PHE A 81 14.78 10.57 -8.68
N ILE A 82 14.66 11.86 -8.43
CA ILE A 82 15.77 12.81 -8.57
C ILE A 82 16.29 13.21 -7.21
N ASN A 83 17.58 13.50 -7.13
CA ASN A 83 18.16 14.07 -5.92
C ASN A 83 18.01 15.60 -5.94
N SER A 84 17.15 16.14 -5.08
CA SER A 84 16.96 17.57 -4.87
C SER A 84 17.84 18.04 -3.72
N ASN A 85 18.63 19.09 -3.95
CA ASN A 85 19.52 19.65 -2.92
C ASN A 85 18.77 20.18 -1.68
N GLU A 86 17.50 20.57 -1.84
CA GLU A 86 16.71 21.20 -0.78
C GLU A 86 15.91 20.19 0.06
N THR A 87 15.46 19.10 -0.54
CA THR A 87 14.45 18.18 0.06
C THR A 87 14.85 16.71 -0.03
N GLY A 88 16.03 16.39 -0.56
CA GLY A 88 16.49 15.03 -0.80
C GLY A 88 15.80 14.37 -2.01
N LEU A 89 15.54 13.07 -1.92
CA LEU A 89 14.98 12.29 -3.03
C LEU A 89 13.54 12.71 -3.34
N LYS A 90 13.25 13.18 -4.56
CA LYS A 90 11.87 13.44 -5.04
C LYS A 90 11.43 12.37 -6.03
N LEU A 91 10.28 11.76 -5.77
CA LEU A 91 9.67 10.71 -6.60
C LEU A 91 9.26 11.32 -7.94
N VAL A 92 9.73 10.72 -9.03
CA VAL A 92 9.42 11.14 -10.40
C VAL A 92 8.40 10.20 -11.02
N ASN A 93 8.65 8.90 -10.93
CA ASN A 93 7.78 7.89 -11.52
C ASN A 93 7.79 6.60 -10.71
N GLN A 94 6.66 5.88 -10.74
CA GLN A 94 6.47 4.57 -10.16
C GLN A 94 5.75 3.67 -11.17
N THR A 95 6.33 2.51 -11.45
CA THR A 95 5.73 1.46 -12.27
C THR A 95 5.51 0.21 -11.42
N SER A 96 4.32 -0.35 -11.46
CA SER A 96 3.96 -1.55 -10.70
C SER A 96 3.47 -2.67 -11.63
N LYS A 97 3.81 -3.91 -11.31
CA LYS A 97 3.35 -5.13 -12.00
C LYS A 97 3.01 -6.21 -11.00
N LEU A 98 2.04 -7.06 -11.31
CA LEU A 98 1.59 -8.14 -10.43
C LEU A 98 1.78 -9.48 -11.13
N SER A 99 2.34 -10.47 -10.42
CA SER A 99 2.50 -11.84 -10.85
C SER A 99 1.66 -12.79 -9.98
N ARG A 100 1.07 -13.80 -10.61
CA ARG A 100 0.34 -14.90 -9.97
C ARG A 100 0.79 -16.23 -10.58
N PRO A 101 0.74 -17.34 -9.84
CA PRO A 101 0.28 -17.46 -8.45
C PRO A 101 1.30 -16.93 -7.42
N GLY A 102 0.87 -16.73 -6.17
CA GLY A 102 1.74 -16.40 -5.05
C GLY A 102 2.45 -17.63 -4.47
N LEU A 103 3.25 -17.41 -3.42
CA LEU A 103 4.11 -18.48 -2.89
C LEU A 103 3.35 -19.68 -2.31
N ASN A 104 2.10 -19.50 -1.88
CA ASN A 104 1.31 -20.59 -1.29
C ASN A 104 1.05 -21.75 -2.27
N PHE A 105 1.06 -21.48 -3.56
CA PHE A 105 0.77 -22.45 -4.61
C PHE A 105 1.85 -23.53 -4.73
N PHE A 106 3.11 -23.17 -4.43
CA PHE A 106 4.26 -24.06 -4.66
C PHE A 106 4.52 -25.05 -3.50
N GLY A 107 3.80 -24.90 -2.38
CA GLY A 107 3.91 -25.80 -1.23
C GLY A 107 5.36 -25.90 -0.74
N LYS A 108 5.90 -27.12 -0.74
CA LYS A 108 7.28 -27.40 -0.27
C LYS A 108 8.36 -27.22 -1.35
N ASN A 109 7.98 -26.88 -2.60
CA ASN A 109 8.93 -26.75 -3.69
C ASN A 109 9.57 -25.35 -3.71
N ALA A 110 10.65 -25.20 -2.94
CA ALA A 110 11.36 -23.93 -2.82
C ALA A 110 11.97 -23.42 -4.14
N SER A 111 12.42 -24.33 -5.02
CA SER A 111 12.99 -23.94 -6.33
C SER A 111 11.92 -23.30 -7.21
N GLN A 112 10.77 -23.96 -7.38
CA GLN A 112 9.67 -23.42 -8.17
C GLN A 112 9.10 -22.12 -7.57
N ALA A 113 9.04 -22.03 -6.24
CA ALA A 113 8.63 -20.81 -5.55
C ALA A 113 9.56 -19.63 -5.90
N ALA A 114 10.88 -19.83 -5.88
CA ALA A 114 11.84 -18.80 -6.26
C ALA A 114 11.79 -18.46 -7.76
N GLU A 115 11.72 -19.48 -8.62
CA GLU A 115 11.62 -19.33 -10.08
C GLU A 115 10.36 -18.57 -10.50
N SER A 116 9.27 -18.63 -9.71
CA SER A 116 8.04 -17.88 -9.97
C SER A 116 8.23 -16.37 -10.02
N LEU A 117 9.32 -15.84 -9.45
CA LEU A 117 9.67 -14.41 -9.48
C LEU A 117 10.51 -14.02 -10.70
N ASN A 118 11.00 -14.96 -11.51
CA ASN A 118 11.80 -14.67 -12.70
C ASN A 118 11.11 -13.70 -13.67
N PRO A 119 9.80 -13.81 -13.97
CA PRO A 119 9.11 -12.84 -14.82
C PRO A 119 9.15 -11.41 -14.26
N LEU A 120 9.16 -11.23 -12.94
CA LEU A 120 9.28 -9.91 -12.31
C LEU A 120 10.70 -9.36 -12.43
N PHE A 121 11.73 -10.21 -12.32
CA PHE A 121 13.11 -9.80 -12.56
C PHE A 121 13.32 -9.35 -14.00
N GLU A 122 12.81 -10.11 -14.97
CA GLU A 122 12.88 -9.75 -16.40
C GLU A 122 12.17 -8.43 -16.68
N GLU A 123 11.00 -8.21 -16.07
CA GLU A 123 10.25 -6.96 -16.24
C GLU A 123 11.00 -5.77 -15.62
N ALA A 124 11.64 -5.95 -14.46
CA ALA A 124 12.50 -4.92 -13.87
C ALA A 124 13.66 -4.53 -14.79
N LEU A 125 14.28 -5.52 -15.46
CA LEU A 125 15.36 -5.27 -16.43
C LEU A 125 14.88 -4.49 -17.67
N LYS A 126 13.63 -4.68 -18.09
CA LYS A 126 13.04 -3.92 -19.21
C LYS A 126 12.73 -2.47 -18.81
N ILE A 127 12.27 -2.25 -17.58
CA ILE A 127 11.87 -0.92 -17.09
C ILE A 127 13.10 -0.06 -16.77
N VAL A 128 14.12 -0.63 -16.13
CA VAL A 128 15.33 0.12 -15.72
C VAL A 128 16.30 0.23 -16.90
N PRO A 129 16.68 1.45 -17.34
CA PRO A 129 17.65 1.62 -18.43
C PRO A 129 18.97 0.90 -18.17
N GLN A 130 19.53 0.25 -19.19
CA GLN A 130 20.72 -0.61 -19.05
C GLN A 130 21.89 0.07 -18.33
N HIS A 131 22.17 1.34 -18.64
CA HIS A 131 23.25 2.12 -18.02
C HIS A 131 23.00 2.49 -16.55
N LYS A 132 21.77 2.33 -16.04
CA LYS A 132 21.39 2.57 -14.64
C LYS A 132 21.35 1.29 -13.80
N GLN A 133 21.27 0.11 -14.42
CA GLN A 133 21.05 -1.16 -13.71
C GLN A 133 22.12 -1.42 -12.64
N SER A 134 23.40 -1.22 -12.95
CA SER A 134 24.53 -1.40 -12.01
C SER A 134 24.51 -0.48 -10.79
N SER A 135 23.79 0.66 -10.86
CA SER A 135 23.62 1.60 -9.75
C SER A 135 22.31 1.39 -8.97
N THR A 136 21.38 0.65 -9.56
CA THR A 136 20.02 0.46 -9.05
C THR A 136 20.00 -0.63 -7.98
N ARG A 137 19.39 -0.36 -6.83
CA ARG A 137 19.22 -1.38 -5.78
C ARG A 137 18.00 -2.24 -6.06
N ILE A 138 18.10 -3.52 -5.72
CA ILE A 138 16.97 -4.46 -5.71
C ILE A 138 16.77 -5.04 -4.31
N ALA A 139 15.50 -5.09 -3.89
CA ALA A 139 15.07 -5.75 -2.66
C ALA A 139 13.83 -6.62 -2.94
N VAL A 140 13.76 -7.75 -2.26
CA VAL A 140 12.64 -8.69 -2.25
C VAL A 140 12.19 -8.81 -0.80
N PHE A 141 10.95 -8.40 -0.55
CA PHE A 141 10.33 -8.40 0.76
C PHE A 141 9.21 -9.41 0.79
N ALA A 142 9.35 -10.44 1.61
CA ALA A 142 8.28 -11.38 1.88
C ALA A 142 7.37 -10.82 2.98
N ALA A 143 6.06 -10.87 2.77
CA ALA A 143 5.08 -10.45 3.76
C ALA A 143 5.11 -11.36 5.00
N SER A 144 4.89 -10.77 6.18
CA SER A 144 4.90 -11.47 7.47
C SER A 144 3.96 -12.68 7.52
N SER A 145 2.80 -12.58 6.85
CA SER A 145 1.78 -13.63 6.73
C SER A 145 2.29 -14.96 6.13
N LEU A 146 3.38 -14.93 5.34
CA LEU A 146 3.98 -16.14 4.79
C LEU A 146 4.55 -17.07 5.89
N ARG A 147 4.88 -16.56 7.07
CA ARG A 147 5.33 -17.36 8.23
C ARG A 147 4.27 -18.36 8.71
N LEU A 148 3.01 -18.07 8.44
CA LEU A 148 1.88 -18.85 8.95
C LEU A 148 1.59 -20.07 8.07
N LEU A 149 2.18 -20.12 6.88
CA LEU A 149 2.08 -21.26 5.97
C LEU A 149 2.98 -22.40 6.43
N LYS A 150 2.44 -23.36 7.17
CA LYS A 150 3.15 -24.57 7.62
C LYS A 150 3.77 -25.40 6.49
N THR A 151 3.30 -25.22 5.26
CA THR A 151 3.77 -25.94 4.07
C THR A 151 4.98 -25.29 3.41
N LEU A 152 5.35 -24.07 3.79
CA LEU A 152 6.37 -23.27 3.14
C LEU A 152 7.56 -23.08 4.06
N ASP A 153 8.74 -23.48 3.61
CA ASP A 153 10.01 -23.15 4.26
C ASP A 153 10.65 -21.97 3.51
N LEU A 154 10.74 -20.82 4.17
CA LEU A 154 11.20 -19.57 3.57
C LEU A 154 12.72 -19.51 3.41
N ASP A 155 13.48 -20.22 4.25
CA ASP A 155 14.94 -20.18 4.22
C ASP A 155 15.52 -20.68 2.89
N PRO A 156 15.14 -21.87 2.36
CA PRO A 156 15.63 -22.33 1.07
C PRO A 156 15.14 -21.45 -0.09
N ILE A 157 13.94 -20.86 0.03
CA ILE A 157 13.42 -19.91 -0.97
C ILE A 157 14.29 -18.65 -0.98
N PHE A 158 14.58 -18.07 0.18
CA PHE A 158 15.40 -16.87 0.29
C PHE A 158 16.83 -17.12 -0.15
N ALA A 159 17.40 -18.30 0.14
CA ALA A 159 18.70 -18.69 -0.38
C ALA A 159 18.72 -18.73 -1.91
N SER A 160 17.72 -19.36 -2.53
CA SER A 160 17.57 -19.42 -3.99
C SER A 160 17.39 -18.01 -4.60
N LEU A 161 16.54 -17.18 -4.00
CA LEU A 161 16.34 -15.81 -4.46
C LEU A 161 17.60 -14.95 -4.36
N ARG A 162 18.38 -15.05 -3.27
CA ARG A 162 19.66 -14.34 -3.14
C ARG A 162 20.65 -14.79 -4.22
N ALA A 163 20.69 -16.08 -4.55
CA ALA A 163 21.51 -16.58 -5.65
C ALA A 163 21.07 -15.98 -6.99
N SER A 164 19.76 -15.98 -7.29
CA SER A 164 19.20 -15.35 -8.49
C SER A 164 19.53 -13.85 -8.58
N LEU A 165 19.41 -13.10 -7.48
CA LEU A 165 19.77 -11.68 -7.43
C LEU A 165 21.26 -11.45 -7.70
N GLY A 166 22.14 -12.39 -7.33
CA GLY A 166 23.57 -12.32 -7.62
C GLY A 166 23.92 -12.41 -9.11
N HIS A 167 23.00 -12.93 -9.93
CA HIS A 167 23.16 -13.01 -11.38
C HIS A 167 22.55 -11.79 -12.12
N LEU A 168 21.82 -10.93 -11.42
CA LEU A 168 21.24 -9.72 -11.99
C LEU A 168 22.23 -8.55 -11.94
N PRO A 169 22.17 -7.60 -12.89
CA PRO A 169 23.03 -6.42 -12.91
C PRO A 169 22.68 -5.40 -11.80
N PHE A 170 21.67 -5.65 -10.98
CA PHE A 170 21.28 -4.77 -9.88
C PHE A 170 22.18 -4.91 -8.65
N ARG A 171 22.29 -3.84 -7.85
CA ARG A 171 22.97 -3.89 -6.55
C ARG A 171 22.11 -4.64 -5.54
N SER A 172 22.61 -5.78 -5.08
CA SER A 172 22.01 -6.57 -4.00
C SER A 172 23.01 -6.78 -2.85
N SER A 173 22.50 -7.08 -1.67
CA SER A 173 23.27 -7.46 -0.48
C SER A 173 22.66 -8.71 0.17
N SER A 174 23.29 -9.22 1.25
CA SER A 174 22.72 -10.32 2.04
C SER A 174 21.32 -10.01 2.60
N THR A 175 21.01 -8.72 2.80
CA THR A 175 19.72 -8.23 3.30
C THR A 175 18.74 -7.85 2.19
N SER A 176 19.10 -8.02 0.91
CA SER A 176 18.18 -7.74 -0.21
C SER A 176 17.02 -8.72 -0.29
N VAL A 177 17.08 -9.86 0.40
CA VAL A 177 15.94 -10.77 0.54
C VAL A 177 15.67 -10.94 2.03
N SER A 178 14.53 -10.44 2.47
CA SER A 178 14.14 -10.50 3.87
C SER A 178 12.64 -10.63 4.02
N LEU A 179 12.27 -11.09 5.20
CA LEU A 179 10.90 -11.18 5.65
C LEU A 179 10.61 -9.92 6.44
N LEU A 180 9.60 -9.17 6.02
CA LEU A 180 9.13 -8.03 6.80
C LEU A 180 8.29 -8.58 7.94
N ASP A 181 8.60 -8.15 9.17
CA ASP A 181 7.64 -8.31 10.24
C ASP A 181 6.63 -7.14 10.24
N GLY A 182 5.57 -7.25 11.05
CA GLY A 182 4.55 -6.19 11.10
C GLY A 182 5.11 -4.84 11.51
N GLY A 183 6.18 -4.83 12.31
CA GLY A 183 6.87 -3.62 12.71
C GLY A 183 7.55 -2.91 11.55
N ASP A 184 8.24 -3.68 10.71
CA ASP A 184 8.84 -3.19 9.47
C ASP A 184 7.77 -2.70 8.48
N GLU A 185 6.69 -3.48 8.29
CA GLU A 185 5.55 -3.12 7.41
C GLU A 185 4.94 -1.76 7.83
N ALA A 186 4.70 -1.56 9.13
CA ALA A 186 4.19 -0.30 9.66
C ALA A 186 5.20 0.84 9.53
N SER A 187 6.48 0.59 9.78
CA SER A 187 7.55 1.60 9.66
C SER A 187 7.72 2.08 8.22
N PHE A 188 7.72 1.16 7.25
CA PHE A 188 7.77 1.52 5.83
C PHE A 188 6.50 2.25 5.38
N THR A 189 5.33 1.84 5.88
CA THR A 189 4.08 2.57 5.60
C THR A 189 4.13 3.99 6.17
N TRP A 190 4.63 4.16 7.40
CA TRP A 190 4.81 5.48 8.03
C TRP A 190 5.79 6.35 7.26
N LEU A 191 6.93 5.78 6.85
CA LEU A 191 7.93 6.47 6.02
C LEU A 191 7.32 6.93 4.69
N ALA A 192 6.68 6.03 3.96
CA ALA A 192 6.07 6.32 2.66
C ALA A 192 4.95 7.37 2.78
N THR A 193 4.11 7.27 3.81
CA THR A 193 3.01 8.22 4.06
C THR A 193 3.54 9.62 4.34
N ASN A 194 4.51 9.74 5.25
CA ASN A 194 5.09 11.04 5.60
C ASN A 194 5.91 11.64 4.46
N TYR A 195 6.57 10.79 3.67
CA TYR A 195 7.26 11.18 2.45
C TYR A 195 6.30 11.79 1.42
N LEU A 196 5.21 11.08 1.09
CA LEU A 196 4.21 11.55 0.12
C LEU A 196 3.45 12.79 0.58
N LEU A 197 3.32 12.99 1.90
CA LEU A 197 2.73 14.18 2.50
C LEU A 197 3.71 15.35 2.63
N GLY A 198 4.97 15.20 2.20
CA GLY A 198 6.00 16.24 2.28
C GLY A 198 6.43 16.58 3.72
N ARG A 199 6.18 15.70 4.69
CA ARG A 199 6.43 15.98 6.12
C ARG A 199 7.92 16.04 6.48
N PHE A 200 8.79 15.59 5.59
CA PHE A 200 10.25 15.67 5.76
C PHE A 200 10.87 16.93 5.15
N GLU A 201 10.12 17.73 4.38
CA GLU A 201 10.66 18.93 3.72
C GLU A 201 10.71 20.15 4.66
N SER A 202 9.93 20.13 5.74
CA SER A 202 9.85 21.20 6.75
C SER A 202 10.49 20.77 8.08
N SER A 203 11.42 21.56 8.61
CA SER A 203 11.96 21.41 9.97
C SER A 203 10.97 21.99 10.97
N PRO A 204 10.05 21.16 11.50
CA PRO A 204 10.35 20.37 12.69
C PRO A 204 9.87 18.91 12.60
N CYS A 205 10.59 18.01 13.27
CA CYS A 205 10.26 16.59 13.38
C CYS A 205 8.87 16.30 13.99
N THR A 206 8.10 17.30 14.42
CA THR A 206 6.76 17.16 15.02
C THR A 206 5.61 17.08 14.02
N ASP A 207 5.85 17.31 12.72
CA ASP A 207 4.78 17.42 11.72
C ASP A 207 4.44 16.10 11.01
N THR A 208 5.05 14.98 11.43
CA THR A 208 4.73 13.67 10.88
C THR A 208 3.36 13.18 11.36
N VAL A 209 2.63 12.50 10.48
CA VAL A 209 1.38 11.83 10.82
C VAL A 209 1.63 10.43 11.34
N ALA A 210 0.81 9.99 12.30
CA ALA A 210 0.73 8.59 12.71
C ALA A 210 0.07 7.76 11.61
N VAL A 211 0.46 6.49 11.51
CA VAL A 211 -0.13 5.51 10.61
C VAL A 211 -0.67 4.35 11.41
N LEU A 212 -1.89 3.94 11.08
CA LEU A 212 -2.48 2.67 11.48
C LEU A 212 -2.51 1.75 10.26
N HIS A 213 -1.63 0.76 10.23
CA HIS A 213 -1.56 -0.27 9.20
C HIS A 213 -2.49 -1.43 9.59
N LEU A 214 -3.43 -1.76 8.71
CA LEU A 214 -4.34 -2.88 8.89
C LEU A 214 -3.90 -4.00 7.95
N GLY A 215 -3.04 -4.89 8.44
CA GLY A 215 -2.62 -6.09 7.74
C GLY A 215 -3.74 -7.14 7.68
N GLY A 216 -3.47 -8.26 7.00
CA GLY A 216 -4.44 -9.35 6.89
C GLY A 216 -4.73 -10.03 8.23
N GLU A 217 -3.74 -10.11 9.11
CA GLU A 217 -3.81 -10.86 10.37
C GLU A 217 -3.39 -10.04 11.60
N SER A 218 -3.03 -8.78 11.39
CA SER A 218 -2.47 -7.91 12.41
C SER A 218 -2.86 -6.46 12.15
N VAL A 219 -2.80 -5.68 13.22
CA VAL A 219 -2.91 -4.23 13.17
C VAL A 219 -1.67 -3.65 13.81
N GLU A 220 -1.00 -2.75 13.11
CA GLU A 220 0.20 -2.09 13.57
C GLU A 220 0.03 -0.59 13.56
N GLU A 221 0.53 0.04 14.61
CA GLU A 221 0.58 1.48 14.73
C GLU A 221 2.04 1.94 14.65
N ALA A 222 2.31 2.98 13.85
CA ALA A 222 3.62 3.60 13.74
C ALA A 222 3.49 5.12 13.81
N PHE A 223 4.23 5.73 14.75
CA PHE A 223 4.31 7.18 14.93
C PHE A 223 5.63 7.58 15.57
N LEU A 224 6.02 8.84 15.38
CA LEU A 224 7.21 9.40 16.02
C LEU A 224 6.93 9.74 17.48
N VAL A 225 7.75 9.23 18.40
CA VAL A 225 7.56 9.42 19.85
C VAL A 225 8.16 10.74 20.36
N SER A 226 9.35 11.09 19.91
CA SER A 226 10.04 12.30 20.37
C SER A 226 11.15 12.72 19.41
N CYS A 227 11.36 14.02 19.35
CA CYS A 227 12.39 14.68 18.56
C CYS A 227 13.49 15.12 19.52
N SER A 228 14.54 14.32 19.68
CA SER A 228 15.70 14.76 20.46
C SER A 228 16.60 15.62 19.56
N SER A 229 16.82 16.87 19.94
CA SER A 229 17.77 17.78 19.29
C SER A 229 19.22 17.57 19.72
N ASP A 230 19.49 16.52 20.52
CA ASP A 230 20.82 16.23 21.03
C ASP A 230 21.61 15.40 20.03
N ARG A 231 22.49 16.08 19.29
CA ARG A 231 23.37 15.51 18.26
C ARG A 231 24.39 14.50 18.82
N THR A 232 24.40 14.28 20.14
CA THR A 232 25.26 13.32 20.85
C THR A 232 24.65 11.93 21.03
N GLN A 233 23.35 11.74 20.75
CA GLN A 233 22.77 10.40 20.67
C GLN A 233 22.95 9.83 19.27
N SER A 234 23.88 8.90 19.13
CA SER A 234 24.19 8.18 17.89
C SER A 234 23.15 7.14 17.47
N SER A 235 21.93 7.18 18.04
CA SER A 235 20.86 6.22 17.73
C SER A 235 19.56 6.96 17.50
N PRO A 236 18.86 6.73 16.37
CA PRO A 236 17.54 7.31 16.13
C PRO A 236 16.58 6.92 17.26
N THR A 237 15.75 7.87 17.71
CA THR A 237 14.66 7.63 18.67
C THR A 237 13.78 6.50 18.12
N PRO A 238 13.43 5.47 18.92
CA PRO A 238 12.69 4.33 18.41
C PRO A 238 11.30 4.74 17.92
N ILE A 239 10.96 4.33 16.69
CA ILE A 239 9.57 4.26 16.23
C ILE A 239 8.85 3.32 17.19
N ARG A 240 7.76 3.77 17.83
CA ARG A 240 6.96 2.86 18.65
C ARG A 240 6.13 1.99 17.71
N LEU A 241 6.31 0.69 17.86
CA LEU A 241 5.57 -0.34 17.15
C LEU A 241 4.76 -1.11 18.19
N SER A 242 3.44 -1.01 18.11
CA SER A 242 2.53 -1.80 18.95
C SER A 242 1.73 -2.75 18.06
N PRO A 243 2.10 -4.04 17.97
CA PRO A 243 1.27 -5.02 17.29
C PRO A 243 0.03 -5.29 18.13
N ILE A 244 -1.13 -5.06 17.54
CA ILE A 244 -2.42 -5.53 18.04
C ILE A 244 -2.73 -6.79 17.24
N PHE A 245 -2.50 -7.96 17.84
CA PHE A 245 -2.91 -9.23 17.24
C PHE A 245 -4.43 -9.34 17.29
N LEU A 246 -5.05 -9.52 16.13
CA LEU A 246 -6.47 -9.83 16.06
C LEU A 246 -6.67 -11.28 16.55
N PRO A 247 -7.62 -11.55 17.46
CA PRO A 247 -7.91 -12.92 17.88
C PRO A 247 -8.32 -13.73 16.65
N SER A 248 -7.65 -14.86 16.42
CA SER A 248 -7.95 -15.75 15.30
C SER A 248 -9.39 -16.24 15.42
N SER A 249 -10.31 -15.64 14.66
CA SER A 249 -11.59 -16.30 14.43
C SER A 249 -11.29 -17.46 13.49
N SER A 250 -11.58 -18.68 13.96
CA SER A 250 -11.56 -19.88 13.14
C SER A 250 -12.63 -19.73 12.05
N ILE A 251 -12.27 -19.10 10.93
CA ILE A 251 -13.10 -19.08 9.73
C ILE A 251 -13.11 -20.51 9.20
N PRO A 252 -14.27 -21.20 9.13
CA PRO A 252 -14.33 -22.52 8.55
C PRO A 252 -13.99 -22.41 7.06
N VAL A 253 -12.94 -23.11 6.62
CA VAL A 253 -12.65 -23.27 5.19
C VAL A 253 -13.80 -24.08 4.58
N PRO A 254 -14.51 -23.59 3.55
CA PRO A 254 -15.51 -24.39 2.85
C PRO A 254 -14.82 -25.59 2.19
N SER A 255 -15.30 -26.80 2.47
CA SER A 255 -14.75 -28.09 2.02
C SER A 255 -14.82 -28.36 0.51
N ASN A 256 -15.08 -27.34 -0.31
CA ASN A 256 -15.31 -27.50 -1.75
C ASN A 256 -14.20 -26.79 -2.54
N SER A 257 -12.97 -27.28 -2.43
CA SER A 257 -11.95 -27.04 -3.44
C SER A 257 -12.01 -28.17 -4.47
N PRO A 258 -12.08 -27.88 -5.78
CA PRO A 258 -12.10 -28.92 -6.80
C PRO A 258 -10.74 -29.64 -6.83
N THR A 259 -10.79 -30.97 -6.79
CA THR A 259 -9.63 -31.85 -6.95
C THR A 259 -8.94 -31.59 -8.29
N PRO A 260 -7.61 -31.42 -8.33
CA PRO A 260 -6.89 -31.34 -9.58
C PRO A 260 -6.99 -32.66 -10.35
N PRO A 261 -7.07 -32.63 -11.69
CA PRO A 261 -7.22 -33.84 -12.49
C PRO A 261 -5.96 -34.72 -12.38
N PRO A 262 -6.12 -36.06 -12.45
CA PRO A 262 -5.00 -36.98 -12.33
C PRO A 262 -4.03 -36.81 -13.50
N ILE A 263 -2.75 -36.70 -13.18
CA ILE A 263 -1.65 -36.72 -14.14
C ILE A 263 -1.51 -38.15 -14.66
N SER A 264 -1.66 -38.34 -15.96
CA SER A 264 -1.42 -39.61 -16.65
C SER A 264 0.10 -39.93 -16.65
N PRO A 265 0.50 -41.15 -16.25
CA PRO A 265 1.90 -41.59 -16.30
C PRO A 265 2.37 -41.85 -17.74
N PRO A 266 3.70 -41.91 -17.99
CA PRO A 266 4.33 -41.76 -19.31
C PRO A 266 4.04 -42.90 -20.30
#